data_AF-A0A354YXX7-F1
#
_entry.id   AF-A0A354YXX7-F1
#
_cell.length_a   1.000
_cell.length_b   1.000
_cell.length_c   1.000
_cell.angle_alpha   90.00
_cell.angle_beta   90.00
_cell.angle_gamma   90.00
#
_symmetry.space_group_name_H-M   'P 1'
#
loop_
_entity.id
_entity.type
_entity.pdbx_description
1 polymer ?
#
loop_
_entity_poly.entity_id
_entity_poly.type
_entity_poly.pdbx_seq_one_letter_code
_entity_poly.pdbx_strand_id
1 'polypeptide(L)'
;EAKLGADIAMCFDECAPYPCSYEEAEKAVKRTSLWAGRCKKAHNNDKQVLFGIIQGSVYPELRERSVGELVALDFPGYAIG
;
A
#
# COMPACT_ATOMS: atom_id res chain seq x y z
N GLU A 1 0.55 7.50 12.66
CA GLU A 1 -0.19 6.52 13.49
C GLU A 1 0.57 6.10 14.74
N ALA A 2 1.90 5.98 14.72
CA ALA A 2 2.70 5.66 15.92
C ALA A 2 2.35 6.50 17.18
N LYS A 3 2.26 7.84 17.06
CA LYS A 3 1.89 8.72 18.19
C LYS A 3 0.43 8.60 18.64
N LEU A 4 -0.46 8.12 17.76
CA LEU A 4 -1.86 7.86 18.11
C LEU A 4 -1.98 6.56 18.92
N GLY A 5 -0.95 5.71 18.93
CA GLY A 5 -0.96 4.45 19.66
C GLY A 5 -1.86 3.37 19.05
N ALA A 6 -2.10 3.42 17.73
CA ALA A 6 -2.90 2.39 17.05
C ALA A 6 -2.23 1.00 17.14
N ASP A 7 -3.01 -0.05 17.30
CA ASP A 7 -2.49 -1.43 17.27
C ASP A 7 -2.11 -1.85 15.84
N ILE A 8 -2.93 -1.44 14.86
CA ILE A 8 -2.72 -1.68 13.42
C ILE A 8 -2.62 -0.33 12.72
N ALA A 9 -1.47 -0.10 12.09
CA ALA A 9 -1.21 1.03 11.21
C ALA A 9 -1.35 0.61 9.74
N MET A 10 -1.70 1.57 8.90
CA MET A 10 -1.84 1.38 7.46
C MET A 10 -0.71 2.15 6.75
N CYS A 11 -0.10 1.52 5.73
CA CYS A 11 0.80 2.24 4.84
C CYS A 11 0.07 3.42 4.20
N PHE A 12 0.78 4.53 4.04
CA PHE A 12 0.27 5.66 3.27
C PHE A 12 0.26 5.29 1.78
N ASP A 13 -0.88 5.46 1.12
CA ASP A 13 -1.11 5.06 -0.26
C ASP A 13 -1.75 6.19 -1.09
N GLU A 14 -1.90 5.92 -2.39
CA GLU A 14 -2.71 6.73 -3.28
C GLU A 14 -3.84 5.87 -3.84
N CYS A 15 -5.07 6.19 -3.45
CA CYS A 15 -6.26 5.64 -4.07
C CYS A 15 -6.53 6.36 -5.40
N ALA A 16 -6.50 5.62 -6.50
CA ALA A 16 -6.92 6.14 -7.80
C ALA A 16 -8.43 6.41 -7.79
N PRO A 17 -8.92 7.52 -8.39
CA PRO A 17 -10.35 7.77 -8.48
C PRO A 17 -11.06 6.68 -9.29
N TYR A 18 -12.37 6.53 -9.11
CA TYR A 18 -13.18 5.63 -9.92
C TYR A 18 -14.36 6.39 -10.55
N PRO A 19 -14.55 6.33 -11.89
CA PRO A 19 -13.68 5.65 -12.88
C PRO A 19 -12.36 6.41 -13.14
N CYS A 20 -11.32 5.70 -13.58
CA CYS A 20 -10.04 6.28 -14.04
C CYS A 20 -9.43 5.48 -15.20
N SER A 21 -8.50 6.11 -15.93
CA SER A 21 -7.75 5.44 -16.98
C SER A 21 -6.77 4.40 -16.42
N TYR A 22 -6.30 3.49 -17.27
CA TYR A 22 -5.27 2.53 -16.89
C TYR A 22 -4.00 3.24 -16.43
N GLU A 23 -3.56 4.28 -17.13
CA GLU A 23 -2.36 5.06 -16.82
C GLU A 23 -2.47 5.82 -15.49
N GLU A 24 -3.66 6.30 -15.15
CA GLU A 24 -3.93 6.95 -13.86
C GLU A 24 -3.83 5.94 -12.71
N ALA A 25 -4.48 4.78 -12.85
CA ALA A 25 -4.37 3.68 -11.88
C ALA A 25 -2.92 3.17 -11.78
N GLU A 26 -2.20 3.08 -12.90
CA GLU A 26 -0.82 2.64 -12.94
C GLU A 26 0.11 3.57 -12.16
N LYS A 27 -0.06 4.89 -12.31
CA LYS A 27 0.69 5.90 -11.56
C LYS A 27 0.41 5.77 -10.06
N ALA A 28 -0.84 5.57 -9.68
CA ALA A 28 -1.25 5.39 -8.29
C ALA A 28 -0.63 4.12 -7.66
N VAL A 29 -0.63 3.00 -8.38
CA VAL A 29 0.05 1.76 -7.94
C VAL A 29 1.55 2.01 -7.76
N LYS A 30 2.22 2.62 -8.74
CA LYS A 30 3.66 2.88 -8.67
C LYS A 30 4.02 3.77 -7.47
N ARG A 31 3.22 4.80 -7.21
CA ARG A 31 3.43 5.71 -6.07
C ARG A 31 3.16 4.99 -4.75
N THR A 32 2.09 4.20 -4.68
CA THR A 32 1.75 3.38 -3.50
C THR A 32 2.86 2.42 -3.13
N SER A 33 3.42 1.68 -4.09
CA SER A 33 4.53 0.74 -3.82
C SER A 33 5.80 1.45 -3.35
N LEU A 34 6.14 2.60 -3.93
CA LEU A 34 7.25 3.43 -3.47
C LEU A 34 7.02 3.91 -2.02
N TRP A 35 5.81 4.34 -1.70
CA TRP A 35 5.45 4.82 -0.38
C TRP A 35 5.39 3.69 0.65
N ALA A 36 4.91 2.50 0.29
CA ALA A 36 4.92 1.33 1.16
C ALA A 36 6.35 1.02 1.65
N GLY A 37 7.35 1.04 0.76
CA GLY A 37 8.75 0.87 1.14
C GLY A 37 9.26 1.97 2.09
N ARG A 38 8.77 3.21 1.94
CA ARG A 38 9.08 4.32 2.85
C ARG A 38 8.39 4.17 4.20
N CYS A 39 7.13 3.75 4.21
CA CYS A 39 6.36 3.46 5.42
C CYS A 39 7.04 2.35 6.24
N LYS A 40 7.44 1.25 5.59
CA LYS A 40 8.18 0.17 6.26
C LYS A 40 9.48 0.66 6.90
N LYS A 41 10.24 1.53 6.22
CA LYS A 41 11.47 2.14 6.77
C LYS A 41 11.22 3.11 7.92
N ALA A 42 10.11 3.85 7.87
CA ALA A 42 9.76 4.85 8.88
C ALA A 42 9.06 4.24 10.12
N HIS A 43 8.52 3.03 9.99
CA HIS A 43 7.84 2.31 11.05
C HIS A 43 8.85 1.86 12.11
N ASN A 44 8.75 2.44 13.30
CA ASN A 44 9.69 2.27 14.40
C ASN A 44 9.00 1.97 15.74
N ASN A 45 7.81 1.38 15.70
CA ASN A 45 7.05 1.01 16.89
C ASN A 45 6.77 -0.50 16.88
N ASP A 46 7.51 -1.25 17.70
CA ASP A 46 7.42 -2.72 17.75
C ASP A 46 6.11 -3.25 18.34
N LYS A 47 5.29 -2.37 18.95
CA LYS A 47 3.96 -2.72 19.48
C LYS A 47 2.83 -2.50 18.46
N GLN A 48 3.15 -1.98 17.28
CA GLN A 48 2.21 -1.68 16.22
C GLN A 48 2.55 -2.59 15.02
N VAL A 49 1.53 -3.15 14.37
CA VAL A 49 1.71 -3.83 13.08
C VAL A 49 1.41 -2.85 11.95
N LEU A 50 2.13 -2.99 10.83
CA LEU A 50 1.94 -2.12 9.66
C LEU A 50 1.43 -2.94 8.47
N PHE A 51 0.29 -2.57 7.91
CA PHE A 51 -0.31 -3.25 6.76
C PHE A 51 0.02 -2.55 5.45
N GLY A 52 0.36 -3.33 4.42
CA GLY A 52 0.45 -2.86 3.05
C GLY A 52 -0.94 -2.72 2.41
N ILE A 53 -1.09 -1.83 1.43
CA ILE A 53 -2.35 -1.63 0.70
C ILE A 53 -2.13 -1.96 -0.76
N ILE A 54 -2.88 -2.93 -1.28
CA ILE A 54 -2.87 -3.34 -2.67
C ILE A 54 -3.80 -2.41 -3.44
N GLN A 55 -3.25 -1.69 -4.41
CA GLN A 55 -3.98 -0.82 -5.34
C GLN A 55 -4.05 -1.45 -6.74
N GLY A 56 -4.78 -0.81 -7.65
CA GLY A 56 -4.90 -1.30 -9.04
C GLY A 56 -6.25 -1.04 -9.69
N SER A 57 -7.16 -0.34 -8.98
CA SER A 57 -8.53 -0.10 -9.46
C SER A 57 -9.19 -1.44 -9.84
N VAL A 58 -9.90 -1.47 -10.97
CA VAL A 58 -10.55 -2.65 -11.55
C VAL A 58 -9.65 -3.44 -12.50
N TYR A 59 -8.37 -3.06 -12.66
CA TYR A 59 -7.45 -3.67 -13.62
C TYR A 59 -6.68 -4.84 -13.00
N PRO A 60 -6.91 -6.10 -13.42
CA PRO A 60 -6.28 -7.28 -12.80
C PRO A 60 -4.76 -7.28 -12.90
N GLU A 61 -4.20 -6.84 -14.01
CA GLU A 61 -2.75 -6.75 -14.24
C GLU A 61 -2.06 -5.81 -13.25
N LEU A 62 -2.71 -4.68 -12.94
CA LEU A 62 -2.21 -3.72 -11.96
C LEU A 62 -2.33 -4.25 -10.53
N ARG A 63 -3.41 -4.99 -10.24
CA ARG A 63 -3.57 -5.69 -8.95
C ARG A 63 -2.47 -6.72 -8.74
N GLU A 64 -2.19 -7.55 -9.74
CA GLU A 64 -1.12 -8.55 -9.69
C GLU A 64 0.25 -7.90 -9.48
N ARG A 65 0.54 -6.82 -10.21
CA ARG A 65 1.77 -6.04 -10.00
C ARG A 65 1.87 -5.50 -8.59
N SER A 66 0.81 -4.87 -8.08
CA SER A 66 0.78 -4.31 -6.73
C SER A 66 0.98 -5.39 -5.67
N VAL A 67 0.35 -6.56 -5.82
CA VAL A 67 0.58 -7.71 -4.93
C VAL A 67 2.06 -8.12 -4.94
N GLY A 68 2.66 -8.32 -6.11
CA GLY A 68 4.06 -8.73 -6.23
C GLY A 68 5.02 -7.75 -5.55
N GLU A 69 4.83 -6.44 -5.79
CA GLU A 69 5.64 -5.38 -5.20
C GLU A 69 5.49 -5.30 -3.67
N LEU A 70 4.27 -5.43 -3.15
CA LEU A 70 3.99 -5.30 -1.71
C LEU A 70 4.36 -6.59 -0.95
N VAL A 71 4.18 -7.77 -1.54
CA VAL A 71 4.57 -9.05 -0.93
C VAL A 71 6.09 -9.15 -0.82
N ALA A 72 6.84 -8.66 -1.82
CA ALA A 72 8.30 -8.59 -1.74
C ALA A 72 8.80 -7.70 -0.59
N LEU A 73 7.97 -6.78 -0.10
CA LEU A 73 8.25 -5.96 1.07
C LEU A 73 7.90 -6.63 2.40
N ASP A 74 7.28 -7.82 2.43
CA ASP A 74 7.03 -8.64 3.64
C ASP A 74 6.33 -7.88 4.78
N PHE A 75 5.05 -7.54 4.58
CA PHE A 75 4.21 -6.94 5.62
C PHE A 75 3.46 -8.03 6.39
N PRO A 76 3.16 -7.83 7.69
CA PRO A 76 2.35 -8.75 8.49
C PRO A 76 0.88 -8.85 8.04
N GLY A 77 0.42 -7.94 7.17
CA GLY A 77 -0.93 -7.95 6.63
C GLY A 77 -1.05 -7.10 5.37
N TYR A 78 -2.08 -7.42 4.57
CA TYR A 78 -2.33 -6.80 3.28
C TYR A 78 -3.82 -6.45 3.14
N ALA A 79 -4.12 -5.18 2.91
CA ALA A 79 -5.45 -4.70 2.60
C ALA A 79 -5.68 -4.61 1.09
N ILE A 80 -6.93 -4.76 0.67
CA ILE A 80 -7.37 -4.49 -0.71
C ILE A 80 -7.99 -3.08 -0.71
N GLY A 81 -7.26 -2.13 -1.28
CA GLY A 81 -7.69 -0.73 -1.45
C GLY A 81 -8.49 -0.49 -2.73
#